data_AF-A0A1V1NWL2-F1
#
_entry.id   AF-A0A1V1NWL2-F1
#
_cell.length_a   1.000
_cell.length_b   1.000
_cell.length_c   1.000
_cell.angle_alpha   90.00
_cell.angle_beta   90.00
_cell.angle_gamma   90.00
#
_symmetry.space_group_name_H-M   'P 1'
#
loop_
_entity.id
_entity.type
_entity.pdbx_description
1 polymer ?
#
loop_
_entity_poly.entity_id
_entity_poly.type
_entity_poly.pdbx_seq_one_letter_code
_entity_poly.pdbx_strand_id
1 'polypeptide(L)'
;MRQTNEEDRQLIKKCLSGDVKALEKFVRIYSPLIYQHIQQTYLAKNVAFEEDDLREHHNTIFVLLLENKCRKLKQFKGQNGCSLASWIRLITCHTVLNKLREDTVDAAWSGYCVPLDEARDVLFDEVSALDVMENEERKRFIRGCIRKLNPRDRL
;
A
#
# COMPACT_ATOMS: atom_id res chain seq x y z
N MET A 1 3.65 -4.22 -16.56
CA MET A 1 5.13 -4.21 -16.67
C MET A 1 5.69 -4.32 -15.26
N ARG A 2 6.56 -5.30 -14.97
CA ARG A 2 7.30 -5.34 -13.70
C ARG A 2 8.45 -4.33 -13.80
N GLN A 3 8.34 -3.17 -13.14
CA GLN A 3 9.49 -2.28 -12.99
C GLN A 3 10.52 -2.96 -12.08
N THR A 4 11.80 -2.75 -12.39
CA THR A 4 12.90 -3.19 -11.55
C THR A 4 13.16 -2.17 -10.44
N ASN A 5 13.67 -2.63 -9.29
CA ASN A 5 14.03 -1.73 -8.18
C ASN A 5 15.02 -0.62 -8.58
N GLU A 6 15.84 -0.84 -9.61
CA GLU A 6 16.78 0.17 -10.11
C GLU A 6 16.09 1.24 -10.97
N GLU A 7 15.15 0.85 -11.83
CA GLU A 7 14.32 1.81 -12.58
C GLU A 7 13.49 2.69 -11.66
N ASP A 8 12.95 2.12 -10.58
CA ASP A 8 12.20 2.83 -9.54
C ASP A 8 13.08 3.87 -8.85
N ARG A 9 14.32 3.49 -8.50
CA ARG A 9 15.30 4.42 -7.89
C ARG A 9 15.67 5.56 -8.82
N GLN A 10 15.87 5.28 -10.11
CA GLN A 10 16.15 6.32 -11.10
C GLN A 10 14.96 7.26 -11.30
N LEU A 11 13.74 6.71 -11.32
CA LEU A 11 12.52 7.49 -11.42
C LEU A 11 12.37 8.42 -10.20
N ILE A 12 12.58 7.91 -8.99
CA ILE A 12 12.57 8.73 -7.77
C ILE A 12 13.61 9.84 -7.87
N LYS A 13 14.86 9.55 -8.24
CA LYS A 13 15.91 10.58 -8.34
C LYS A 13 15.49 11.75 -9.25
N LYS A 14 14.84 11.47 -10.38
CA LYS A 14 14.31 12.49 -11.29
C LYS A 14 13.10 13.24 -10.71
N CYS A 15 12.23 12.55 -9.98
CA CYS A 15 11.14 13.21 -9.25
C CYS A 15 11.69 14.17 -8.19
N LEU A 16 12.75 13.78 -7.47
CA LEU A 16 13.40 14.62 -6.45
C LEU A 16 14.07 15.86 -7.03
N SER A 17 14.51 15.83 -8.30
CA SER A 17 15.00 17.02 -9.00
C SER A 17 13.89 17.93 -9.54
N GLY A 18 12.62 17.56 -9.39
CA GLY A 18 11.48 18.33 -9.88
C GLY A 18 11.20 18.17 -11.38
N ASP A 19 11.67 17.08 -12.00
CA ASP A 19 11.38 16.79 -13.40
C ASP A 19 9.88 16.44 -13.57
N VAL A 20 9.14 17.32 -14.24
CA VAL A 20 7.70 17.17 -14.48
C VAL A 20 7.37 15.88 -15.21
N LYS A 21 8.18 15.47 -16.22
CA LYS A 21 7.94 14.23 -16.97
C LYS A 21 8.15 13.00 -16.10
N ALA A 22 9.09 13.08 -15.15
CA ALA A 22 9.30 12.00 -14.19
C ALA A 22 8.13 11.89 -13.20
N LEU A 23 7.59 13.02 -12.74
CA LEU A 23 6.40 13.06 -11.87
C LEU A 23 5.17 12.49 -12.59
N GLU A 24 4.90 12.91 -13.82
CA GLU A 24 3.80 12.36 -14.63
C GLU A 24 3.96 10.85 -14.85
N LYS A 25 5.19 10.41 -15.19
CA LYS A 25 5.50 8.99 -15.35
C LYS A 25 5.27 8.22 -14.04
N PHE A 26 5.66 8.78 -12.90
CA PHE A 26 5.45 8.19 -11.58
C PHE A 26 3.96 8.00 -11.29
N VAL A 27 3.15 9.06 -11.47
CA VAL A 27 1.69 8.98 -11.27
C VAL A 27 1.08 7.92 -12.17
N ARG A 28 1.43 7.92 -13.47
CA ARG A 28 0.89 6.96 -14.43
C ARG A 28 1.19 5.50 -14.07
N ILE A 29 2.38 5.22 -13.55
CA ILE A 29 2.79 3.84 -13.23
C ILE A 29 2.13 3.36 -11.93
N TYR A 30 2.07 4.20 -10.90
CA TYR A 30 1.60 3.80 -9.58
C TYR A 30 0.12 4.06 -9.32
N SER A 31 -0.56 4.82 -10.19
CA SER A 31 -2.01 5.08 -10.06
C SER A 31 -2.86 3.79 -10.03
N PRO A 32 -2.70 2.83 -10.96
CA PRO A 32 -3.47 1.58 -10.92
C PRO A 32 -3.21 0.77 -9.64
N LEU A 33 -1.96 0.74 -9.17
CA LEU A 33 -1.57 0.06 -7.93
C LEU A 33 -2.25 0.69 -6.71
N ILE A 34 -2.27 2.02 -6.65
CA ILE A 34 -2.90 2.76 -5.56
C ILE A 34 -4.41 2.52 -5.56
N TYR A 35 -5.09 2.66 -6.71
CA TYR A 35 -6.53 2.37 -6.81
C TYR A 35 -6.87 0.96 -6.37
N GLN A 36 -6.12 -0.03 -6.86
CA GLN A 36 -6.31 -1.43 -6.48
C GLN A 36 -6.20 -1.62 -4.96
N HIS A 37 -5.20 -1.02 -4.32
CA HIS A 37 -5.01 -1.18 -2.87
C HIS A 37 -6.00 -0.38 -2.02
N ILE A 38 -6.51 0.76 -2.51
CA ILE A 38 -7.62 1.45 -1.85
C ILE A 38 -8.84 0.52 -1.86
N GLN A 39 -9.25 0.04 -3.03
CA GLN A 39 -10.40 -0.88 -3.16
C GLN A 39 -10.25 -2.12 -2.27
N GLN A 40 -9.08 -2.75 -2.28
CA GLN A 40 -8.81 -3.90 -1.41
C GLN A 40 -8.93 -3.55 0.08
N THR A 41 -8.52 -2.34 0.49
CA THR A 41 -8.62 -1.91 1.88
C THR A 41 -10.08 -1.70 2.29
N TYR A 42 -10.90 -1.10 1.43
CA TYR A 42 -12.34 -0.95 1.66
C TYR A 42 -13.05 -2.30 1.76
N LEU A 43 -12.80 -3.20 0.79
CA LEU A 43 -13.36 -4.55 0.78
C LEU A 43 -12.96 -5.33 2.03
N ALA A 44 -11.68 -5.28 2.44
CA ALA A 44 -11.19 -5.92 3.66
C ALA A 44 -11.79 -5.33 4.95
N LYS A 45 -12.40 -4.15 4.89
CA LYS A 45 -13.10 -3.51 6.01
C LYS A 45 -14.62 -3.58 5.90
N ASN A 46 -15.16 -4.25 4.87
CA ASN A 46 -16.59 -4.31 4.59
C ASN A 46 -17.24 -2.91 4.54
N VAL A 47 -16.49 -1.90 4.08
CA VAL A 47 -16.97 -0.54 3.92
C VAL A 47 -17.40 -0.36 2.46
N ALA A 48 -18.64 0.08 2.25
CA ALA A 48 -19.12 0.47 0.93
C ALA A 48 -18.36 1.71 0.44
N PHE A 49 -18.10 1.79 -0.87
CA PHE A 49 -17.42 2.93 -1.48
C PHE A 49 -18.01 3.25 -2.84
N GLU A 50 -17.97 4.53 -3.18
CA GLU A 50 -18.25 5.06 -4.50
C GLU A 50 -16.94 5.42 -5.24
N GLU A 51 -17.04 5.72 -6.54
CA GLU A 51 -15.86 6.09 -7.33
C GLU A 51 -15.18 7.37 -6.81
N ASP A 52 -15.97 8.30 -6.27
CA ASP A 52 -15.43 9.56 -5.74
C ASP A 52 -14.64 9.34 -4.44
N ASP A 53 -15.04 8.39 -3.58
CA ASP A 53 -14.26 8.00 -2.39
C ASP A 53 -12.88 7.47 -2.79
N LEU A 54 -12.83 6.61 -3.81
CA LEU A 54 -11.59 6.06 -4.34
C LEU A 54 -10.70 7.17 -4.91
N ARG A 55 -11.29 8.12 -5.63
CA ARG A 55 -10.59 9.25 -6.23
C ARG A 55 -10.02 10.18 -5.17
N GLU A 56 -10.76 10.47 -4.10
CA GLU A 56 -10.29 11.29 -2.99
C GLU A 56 -9.06 10.66 -2.33
N HIS A 57 -9.14 9.38 -1.99
CA HIS A 57 -8.03 8.66 -1.38
C HIS A 57 -6.81 8.61 -2.31
N HIS A 58 -7.03 8.32 -3.58
CA HIS A 58 -5.98 8.32 -4.60
C HIS A 58 -5.25 9.68 -4.66
N ASN A 59 -6.01 10.77 -4.74
CA ASN A 59 -5.45 12.12 -4.78
C ASN A 59 -4.70 12.44 -3.48
N THR A 60 -5.27 12.11 -2.33
CA THR A 60 -4.65 12.31 -1.01
C THR A 60 -3.31 11.60 -0.91
N ILE A 61 -3.22 10.36 -1.40
CA ILE A 61 -1.98 9.58 -1.40
C ILE A 61 -0.94 10.24 -2.31
N PHE A 62 -1.31 10.68 -3.51
CA PHE A 62 -0.36 11.36 -4.40
C PHE A 62 0.10 12.71 -3.87
N VAL A 63 -0.80 13.49 -3.25
CA VAL A 63 -0.42 14.70 -2.52
C VAL A 63 0.60 14.36 -1.45
N LEU A 64 0.33 13.39 -0.58
CA LEU A 64 1.25 12.95 0.47
C LEU A 64 2.62 12.47 -0.07
N LEU A 65 2.64 11.82 -1.23
CA LEU A 65 3.88 11.35 -1.85
C LEU A 65 4.72 12.49 -2.44
N LEU A 66 4.07 13.46 -3.10
CA LEU A 66 4.72 14.46 -3.95
C LEU A 66 4.86 15.85 -3.29
N GLU A 67 4.08 16.14 -2.26
CA GLU A 67 4.13 17.40 -1.53
C GLU A 67 5.53 17.68 -0.95
N ASN A 68 5.77 18.93 -0.58
CA ASN A 68 6.99 19.33 0.13
C ASN A 68 8.29 18.90 -0.60
N LYS A 69 8.29 19.00 -1.94
CA LYS A 69 9.36 18.55 -2.83
C LYS A 69 9.64 17.05 -2.66
N CYS A 70 8.58 16.24 -2.77
CA CYS A 70 8.63 14.78 -2.67
C CYS A 70 9.22 14.30 -1.33
N ARG A 71 8.89 14.97 -0.22
CA ARG A 71 9.48 14.69 1.11
C ARG A 71 9.28 13.22 1.51
N LYS A 72 8.10 12.66 1.27
CA LYS A 72 7.81 11.25 1.57
C LYS A 72 8.66 10.31 0.72
N LEU A 73 8.75 10.55 -0.59
CA LEU A 73 9.57 9.71 -1.49
C LEU A 73 11.05 9.68 -1.11
N LYS A 74 11.60 10.75 -0.52
CA LYS A 74 12.98 10.76 0.02
C LYS A 74 13.20 9.74 1.13
N GLN A 75 12.15 9.29 1.82
CA GLN A 75 12.23 8.32 2.90
C GLN A 75 12.36 6.89 2.38
N PHE A 76 12.06 6.64 1.10
CA PHE A 76 12.21 5.32 0.51
C PHE A 76 13.70 4.96 0.33
N LYS A 77 14.15 3.94 1.07
CA LYS A 77 15.54 3.44 1.00
C LYS A 77 15.68 2.13 0.23
N GLY A 78 14.58 1.43 -0.05
CA GLY A 78 14.59 0.12 -0.73
C GLY A 78 15.49 -0.92 -0.04
N GLN A 79 15.51 -0.92 1.29
CA GLN A 79 16.28 -1.87 2.10
C GLN A 79 15.55 -3.22 2.18
N ASN A 80 16.29 -4.31 2.44
CA ASN A 80 15.75 -5.67 2.63
C ASN A 80 14.89 -6.18 1.45
N GLY A 81 15.20 -5.75 0.22
CA GLY A 81 14.43 -6.15 -0.97
C GLY A 81 13.04 -5.52 -1.07
N CYS A 82 12.72 -4.52 -0.25
CA CYS A 82 11.47 -3.78 -0.34
C CYS A 82 11.42 -2.95 -1.63
N SER A 83 10.51 -3.31 -2.54
CA SER A 83 10.26 -2.57 -3.77
C SER A 83 9.48 -1.29 -3.49
N LEU A 84 9.54 -0.35 -4.43
CA LEU A 84 8.77 0.89 -4.31
C LEU A 84 7.27 0.62 -4.30
N ALA A 85 6.81 -0.35 -5.11
CA ALA A 85 5.42 -0.80 -5.11
C ALA A 85 4.96 -1.29 -3.73
N SER A 86 5.73 -2.15 -3.06
CA SER A 86 5.40 -2.66 -1.72
C SER A 86 5.36 -1.53 -0.67
N TRP A 87 6.29 -0.58 -0.77
CA TRP A 87 6.33 0.56 0.14
C TRP A 87 5.16 1.53 -0.10
N ILE A 88 4.79 1.80 -1.36
CA ILE A 88 3.60 2.59 -1.71
C ILE A 88 2.34 1.90 -1.21
N ARG A 89 2.21 0.58 -1.39
CA ARG A 89 1.08 -0.20 -0.84
C ARG A 89 0.91 0.04 0.66
N LEU A 90 2.00 -0.02 1.44
CA LEU A 90 1.94 0.24 2.89
C LEU A 90 1.44 1.65 3.21
N ILE A 91 1.94 2.66 2.49
CA ILE A 91 1.47 4.04 2.65
C ILE A 91 -0.01 4.16 2.31
N THR A 92 -0.44 3.57 1.19
CA THR A 92 -1.84 3.56 0.75
C THR A 92 -2.73 2.96 1.83
N CYS A 93 -2.46 1.73 2.28
CA CYS A 93 -3.27 1.06 3.27
C CYS A 93 -3.32 1.84 4.59
N HIS A 94 -2.19 2.36 5.10
CA HIS A 94 -2.20 3.14 6.33
C HIS A 94 -2.97 4.47 6.18
N THR A 95 -2.85 5.14 5.04
CA THR A 95 -3.55 6.41 4.80
C THR A 95 -5.06 6.18 4.73
N VAL A 96 -5.52 5.18 3.99
CA VAL A 96 -6.94 4.80 3.89
C VAL A 96 -7.48 4.36 5.25
N LEU A 97 -6.75 3.50 5.97
CA LEU A 97 -7.19 3.03 7.30
C LEU A 97 -7.28 4.17 8.33
N ASN A 98 -6.39 5.16 8.26
CA ASN A 98 -6.49 6.33 9.14
C ASN A 98 -7.71 7.18 8.80
N LYS A 99 -7.95 7.45 7.51
CA LYS A 99 -9.16 8.16 7.04
C LYS A 99 -10.44 7.46 7.48
N LEU A 100 -10.56 6.16 7.22
CA LEU A 100 -11.72 5.37 7.66
C LEU A 100 -11.91 5.40 9.19
N ARG A 101 -10.83 5.42 9.98
CA ARG A 101 -10.92 5.57 11.43
C ARG A 101 -11.45 6.95 11.83
N GLU A 102 -10.94 8.01 11.22
CA GLU A 102 -11.43 9.38 11.43
C GLU A 102 -12.92 9.48 11.09
N ASP A 103 -13.33 8.96 9.94
CA ASP A 103 -14.73 8.97 9.50
C ASP A 103 -15.64 8.16 10.46
N THR A 104 -15.17 7.02 10.98
CA THR A 104 -15.93 6.25 11.99
C THR A 104 -16.03 6.96 13.34
N VAL A 105 -14.99 7.69 13.75
CA VAL A 105 -15.02 8.47 14.99
C VAL A 105 -15.99 9.63 14.81
N ASP A 106 -15.92 10.36 13.69
CA ASP A 106 -16.85 11.44 13.38
C ASP A 106 -18.31 10.93 13.28
N ALA A 107 -18.53 9.73 12.72
CA ALA A 107 -19.82 9.06 12.70
C ALA A 107 -20.32 8.62 14.10
N ALA A 108 -19.42 8.11 14.95
CA ALA A 108 -19.73 7.73 16.32
C ALA A 108 -20.08 8.95 17.19
N TRP A 109 -19.48 10.11 16.90
CA TRP A 109 -19.83 11.37 17.55
C TRP A 109 -21.11 12.00 16.97
N SER A 110 -21.52 11.62 15.74
CA SER A 110 -22.74 12.11 15.07
C SER A 110 -24.00 11.25 15.29
N GLY A 111 -23.93 10.14 16.03
CA GLY A 111 -25.10 9.52 16.66
C GLY A 111 -25.62 8.19 16.09
N TYR A 112 -24.81 7.41 15.35
CA TYR A 112 -25.17 6.04 14.97
C TYR A 112 -24.07 5.05 15.37
N CYS A 113 -24.14 4.54 16.59
CA CYS A 113 -23.27 3.44 17.06
C CYS A 113 -23.91 2.09 16.69
N VAL A 114 -23.20 1.26 15.93
CA VAL A 114 -23.46 -0.19 15.91
C VAL A 114 -22.74 -0.79 17.13
N PRO A 115 -23.42 -1.63 17.95
CA PRO A 115 -22.84 -2.17 19.18
C PRO A 115 -21.57 -2.98 18.96
N LEU A 116 -20.62 -2.82 19.90
CA LEU A 116 -19.29 -3.46 19.93
C LEU A 116 -19.31 -5.00 19.86
N ASP A 117 -20.47 -5.61 20.17
CA ASP A 117 -20.65 -7.06 20.21
C ASP A 117 -20.73 -7.68 18.80
N GLU A 118 -21.10 -6.90 17.78
CA GLU A 118 -21.12 -7.36 16.37
C GLU A 118 -19.74 -7.28 15.70
N ALA A 119 -18.79 -6.51 16.26
CA ALA A 119 -17.46 -6.30 15.69
C ALA A 119 -16.49 -7.47 15.93
N ARG A 120 -16.83 -8.41 16.82
CA ARG A 120 -15.92 -9.50 17.22
C ARG A 120 -15.81 -10.59 16.15
N ASP A 121 -16.84 -10.79 15.33
CA ASP A 121 -16.84 -11.79 14.25
C ASP A 121 -16.11 -11.31 12.96
N VAL A 122 -15.83 -10.01 12.85
CA VAL A 122 -15.18 -9.40 11.66
C VAL A 122 -13.64 -9.39 11.79
N LEU A 123 -13.09 -9.82 12.93
CA LEU A 123 -11.65 -9.82 13.19
C LEU A 123 -10.90 -11.07 12.69
N PHE A 124 -11.57 -11.97 11.95
CA PHE A 124 -10.90 -13.09 11.29
C PHE A 124 -10.84 -12.88 9.76
N ASP A 125 -9.60 -12.77 9.29
CA ASP A 125 -9.12 -12.78 7.90
C ASP A 125 -9.98 -13.61 6.92
N GLU A 126 -10.47 -12.98 5.86
CA GLU A 126 -10.46 -13.63 4.55
C GLU A 126 -9.37 -12.98 3.70
N VAL A 127 -8.14 -13.49 3.88
CA VAL A 127 -7.09 -13.31 2.88
C VAL A 127 -7.63 -13.90 1.58
N SER A 128 -7.74 -13.08 0.53
CA SER A 128 -8.18 -13.53 -0.80
C SER A 128 -7.42 -14.80 -1.20
N ALA A 129 -8.11 -15.81 -1.75
CA ALA A 129 -7.48 -17.07 -2.14
C ALA A 129 -6.24 -16.87 -3.04
N LEU A 130 -6.22 -15.79 -3.83
CA LEU A 130 -5.07 -15.39 -4.64
C LEU A 130 -3.90 -14.85 -3.80
N ASP A 131 -4.18 -14.07 -2.75
CA ASP A 131 -3.18 -13.57 -1.80
C ASP A 131 -2.61 -14.72 -0.95
N VAL A 132 -3.43 -15.72 -0.59
CA VAL A 132 -2.98 -16.95 0.07
C VAL A 132 -2.01 -17.71 -0.85
N MET A 133 -2.38 -17.89 -2.12
CA MET A 133 -1.54 -18.58 -3.11
C MET A 133 -0.23 -17.84 -3.36
N GLU A 134 -0.26 -16.52 -3.56
CA GLU A 134 0.95 -15.73 -3.79
C GLU A 134 1.88 -15.75 -2.57
N ASN A 135 1.32 -15.70 -1.36
CA ASN A 135 2.07 -15.80 -0.11
C ASN A 135 2.68 -17.21 0.07
N GLU A 136 1.95 -18.27 -0.30
CA GLU A 136 2.49 -19.62 -0.29
C GLU A 136 3.66 -19.80 -1.25
N GLU A 137 3.53 -19.32 -2.49
CA GLU A 137 4.61 -19.37 -3.48
C GLU A 137 5.85 -18.61 -2.98
N ARG A 138 5.64 -17.41 -2.43
CA ARG A 138 6.73 -16.60 -1.85
C ARG A 138 7.42 -17.32 -0.69
N LYS A 139 6.67 -17.95 0.21
CA LYS A 139 7.22 -18.76 1.31
C LYS A 139 7.98 -19.99 0.81
N ARG A 140 7.53 -20.64 -0.26
CA ARG A 140 8.23 -21.79 -0.88
C ARG A 140 9.55 -21.34 -1.50
N PHE A 141 9.54 -20.22 -2.21
CA PHE A 141 10.74 -19.64 -2.81
C PHE A 141 11.79 -19.28 -1.76
N ILE A 142 11.38 -18.55 -0.71
CA ILE A 142 12.29 -18.17 0.40
C ILE A 142 12.87 -19.42 1.08
N ARG A 143 12.06 -20.43 1.38
CA ARG A 143 12.55 -21.71 1.95
C ARG A 143 13.56 -22.39 1.02
N GLY A 144 13.34 -22.35 -0.29
CA GLY A 144 14.27 -22.85 -1.29
C GLY A 144 15.62 -22.11 -1.28
N CYS A 145 15.59 -20.79 -1.17
CA CYS A 145 16.79 -19.96 -1.07
C CYS A 145 17.56 -20.22 0.24
N ILE A 146 16.86 -20.30 1.38
CA ILE A 146 17.49 -20.58 2.70
C ILE A 146 18.20 -21.94 2.70
N ARG A 147 17.63 -22.96 2.04
CA ARG A 147 18.29 -24.27 1.90
C ARG A 147 19.57 -24.24 1.06
N LYS A 148 19.72 -23.26 0.17
CA LYS A 148 20.93 -23.06 -0.64
C LYS A 148 21.99 -22.21 0.09
N LEU A 149 21.64 -21.56 1.21
CA LEU A 149 22.59 -20.83 2.04
C LEU A 149 23.47 -21.78 2.84
N ASN A 150 24.71 -21.33 3.10
CA ASN A 150 25.67 -22.03 3.92
C ASN A 150 25.14 -22.22 5.35
N PRO A 151 25.54 -23.28 6.07
CA PRO A 151 25.02 -23.56 7.42
C PRO A 151 25.21 -22.42 8.42
N ARG A 152 26.24 -21.57 8.23
CA ARG A 152 26.51 -20.38 9.07
C ARG A 152 25.52 -19.22 8.86
N ASP A 153 24.80 -19.20 7.74
CA ASP A 153 23.90 -18.11 7.36
C ASP A 153 22.42 -18.49 7.57
N ARG A 154 22.15 -19.64 8.19
CA ARG A 154 20.82 -20.12 8.58
C ARG A 154 20.57 -19.79 10.06
N LEU A 155 20.23 -18.54 10.35
CA LEU A 155 19.74 -18.09 11.66
C LEU A 155 18.22 -18.29 11.76
#